data_AF-A0A3P6FA40-F1
#
_entry.id   AF-A0A3P6FA40-F1
#
_cell.length_a   1.000
_cell.length_b   1.000
_cell.length_c   1.000
_cell.angle_alpha   90.00
_cell.angle_beta   90.00
_cell.angle_gamma   90.00
#
_symmetry.space_group_name_H-M   'P 1'
#
loop_
_entity.id
_entity.type
_entity.pdbx_description
1 polymer ?
#
loop_
_entity_poly.entity_id
_entity_poly.type
_entity_poly.pdbx_seq_one_letter_code
_entity_poly.pdbx_strand_id
1 'polypeptide(L)'
;MNKHPNKSKHSDTLHKFYKREHDWGWKKFIVLPRLLDGFIDDSFSLIIKAQVQVIRKSVNGPFPCLDSQYRKELLRVYFTVVNQIFLRFMKEKRNKLMDDKTRWTNICAFWLGMDQKSRRAMSREKMDVIQKLVVKHFFINKNVTSPLVMDFLFKGLNSLVLDTNKEKIIITISKQIVRLLKDDSNASENTLKTLEDEPKKEIAFDTKELAVPIVSVDNDMFVLADDAMLLLEKAVLEPFPGERVPPNRIEVDYDEESDDEKLLTEYARHTLEVFVLDYIFCNKIEIAYKEAIALKMHEEHS
;
A
#
# COMPACT_ATOMS: atom_id res chain seq x y z
N MET A 1 28.78 26.51 0.04
CA MET A 1 28.76 25.10 0.51
C MET A 1 29.35 25.06 1.92
N ASN A 2 28.76 24.29 2.83
CA ASN A 2 29.21 24.21 4.23
C ASN A 2 30.57 23.49 4.29
N LYS A 3 31.60 24.09 4.91
CA LYS A 3 32.99 23.55 4.94
C LYS A 3 33.10 22.22 5.70
N HIS A 4 32.11 21.87 6.53
CA HIS A 4 32.03 20.59 7.24
C HIS A 4 30.64 19.94 7.09
N PRO A 5 30.46 19.01 6.13
CA PRO A 5 29.17 18.33 5.89
C PRO A 5 28.62 17.60 7.13
N ASN A 6 29.53 17.11 7.98
CA ASN A 6 29.23 16.36 9.21
C ASN A 6 28.70 17.25 10.37
N LYS A 7 28.61 18.57 10.18
CA LYS A 7 28.12 19.53 11.19
C LYS A 7 26.83 20.21 10.75
N SER A 8 25.89 19.43 10.21
CA SER A 8 24.52 19.86 9.93
C SER A 8 23.56 19.25 10.97
N LYS A 9 22.52 20.00 11.36
CA LYS A 9 21.47 19.52 12.26
C LYS A 9 20.14 19.58 11.54
N HIS A 10 19.47 18.44 11.46
CA HIS A 10 18.11 18.32 10.94
C HIS A 10 17.14 18.12 12.09
N SER A 11 15.96 18.74 12.00
CA SER A 11 14.87 18.54 12.96
C SER A 11 13.56 18.81 12.25
N ASP A 12 12.68 17.81 12.26
CA ASP A 12 11.36 17.89 11.66
C ASP A 12 10.28 17.98 12.73
N THR A 13 9.16 18.60 12.40
CA THR A 13 8.00 18.70 13.28
C THR A 13 6.71 18.75 12.49
N LEU A 14 5.65 18.16 13.05
CA LEU A 14 4.30 18.23 12.51
C LEU A 14 3.41 18.97 13.52
N HIS A 15 2.80 20.07 13.08
CA HIS A 15 1.96 20.89 13.93
C HIS A 15 0.67 21.31 13.23
N LYS A 16 -0.40 21.42 14.03
CA LYS A 16 -1.68 21.96 13.59
C LYS A 16 -1.84 23.34 14.21
N PHE A 17 -1.64 24.39 13.40
CA PHE A 17 -1.83 25.76 13.84
C PHE A 17 -3.31 26.07 14.09
N TYR A 18 -3.59 26.85 15.12
CA TYR A 18 -4.90 27.43 15.42
C TYR A 18 -4.72 28.77 16.12
N LYS A 19 -5.80 29.56 16.28
CA LYS A 19 -5.71 30.95 16.76
C LYS A 19 -4.91 31.14 18.05
N ARG A 20 -4.88 30.14 18.95
CA ARG A 20 -4.15 30.19 20.23
C ARG A 20 -2.73 29.63 20.16
N GLU A 21 -2.38 28.87 19.12
CA GLU A 21 -1.03 28.34 18.85
C GLU A 21 -0.62 28.80 17.45
N HIS A 22 -0.10 30.04 17.39
CA HIS A 22 0.29 30.71 16.15
C HIS A 22 1.79 30.62 15.88
N ASP A 23 2.57 30.12 16.84
CA ASP A 23 3.99 29.81 16.74
C ASP A 23 4.27 28.35 17.11
N TRP A 24 5.33 27.79 16.54
CA TRP A 24 5.76 26.43 16.83
C TRP A 24 7.24 26.25 16.54
N GLY A 25 7.91 25.38 17.30
CA GLY A 25 9.32 25.11 17.14
C GLY A 25 9.92 24.38 18.33
N TRP A 26 11.25 24.48 18.49
CA TRP A 26 11.98 23.80 19.54
C TRP A 26 12.47 24.79 20.60
N LYS A 27 12.03 24.60 21.85
CA LYS A 27 12.53 25.37 23.00
C LYS A 27 14.04 25.20 23.23
N LYS A 28 14.57 24.02 22.90
CA LYS A 28 16.00 23.68 23.01
C LYS A 28 16.50 23.13 21.67
N PHE A 29 16.57 24.00 20.67
CA PHE A 29 17.01 23.60 19.34
C PHE A 29 18.49 23.19 19.30
N ILE A 30 19.40 23.98 19.87
CA ILE A 30 20.83 23.64 19.98
C ILE A 30 21.39 24.24 21.27
N VAL A 31 22.39 23.58 21.88
CA VAL A 31 23.11 24.13 23.03
C VAL A 31 24.21 25.08 22.56
N LEU A 32 24.37 26.21 23.24
CA LEU A 32 25.25 27.30 22.80
C LEU A 32 26.71 26.88 22.56
N PRO A 33 27.37 26.08 23.42
CA PRO A 33 28.75 25.64 23.15
C PRO A 33 28.87 24.83 21.85
N ARG A 34 27.86 24.01 21.55
CA ARG A 34 27.84 23.18 20.35
C ARG A 34 27.56 24.00 19.08
N LEU A 35 26.83 25.11 19.20
CA LEU A 35 26.62 26.05 18.09
C LEU A 35 27.95 26.71 17.70
N LEU A 36 28.73 27.15 18.69
CA LEU A 36 30.04 27.78 18.49
C LEU A 36 31.06 26.80 17.90
N ASP A 37 30.93 25.49 18.17
CA ASP A 37 31.79 24.43 17.64
C ASP A 37 31.34 23.95 16.24
N GLY A 38 31.40 24.86 15.26
CA GLY A 38 31.37 24.52 13.83
C GLY A 38 30.01 24.51 13.15
N PHE A 39 29.02 25.20 13.71
CA PHE A 39 27.81 25.62 12.96
C PHE A 39 27.86 27.09 12.50
N ILE A 40 28.76 27.88 13.09
CA ILE A 40 29.05 29.26 12.68
C ILE A 40 30.20 29.22 11.67
N ASP A 41 30.04 29.93 10.55
CA ASP A 41 31.08 30.02 9.52
C ASP A 41 32.15 31.07 9.85
N ASP A 42 33.18 31.16 9.00
CA ASP A 42 34.31 32.11 9.18
C ASP A 42 33.88 33.59 9.14
N SER A 43 32.65 33.87 8.68
CA SER A 43 32.06 35.21 8.68
C SER A 43 31.22 35.49 9.92
N PHE A 44 31.28 34.62 10.92
CA PHE A 44 30.45 34.65 12.12
C PHE A 44 28.94 34.52 11.83
N SER A 45 28.57 33.89 10.72
CA SER A 45 27.17 33.72 10.30
C SER A 45 26.64 32.32 10.62
N LEU A 46 25.37 32.27 11.02
CA LEU A 46 24.58 31.05 11.17
C LEU A 46 23.49 31.02 10.09
N ILE A 47 23.44 29.94 9.31
CA ILE A 47 22.40 29.75 8.29
C ILE A 47 21.32 28.83 8.85
N ILE A 48 20.11 29.36 9.00
CA ILE A 48 18.91 28.58 9.34
C ILE A 48 18.06 28.45 8.08
N LYS A 49 17.77 27.21 7.68
CA LYS A 49 16.83 26.91 6.60
C LYS A 49 15.56 26.33 7.20
N ALA A 50 14.42 26.85 6.80
CA ALA A 50 13.11 26.33 7.16
C ALA A 50 12.36 25.96 5.89
N GLN A 51 12.00 24.70 5.76
CA GLN A 51 11.09 24.22 4.72
C GLN A 51 9.75 23.92 5.39
N VAL A 52 8.66 24.48 4.84
CA VAL A 52 7.32 24.36 5.42
C VAL A 52 6.37 23.84 4.36
N GLN A 53 5.72 22.72 4.66
CA GLN A 53 4.67 22.16 3.82
C GLN A 53 3.33 22.21 4.53
N VAL A 54 2.35 22.88 3.90
CA VAL A 54 1.02 23.08 4.48
C VAL A 54 0.08 21.98 3.99
N ILE A 55 -0.38 21.14 4.93
CA ILE A 55 -1.40 20.12 4.69
C ILE A 55 -2.78 20.77 4.85
N ARG A 56 -3.46 21.08 3.74
CA ARG A 56 -4.65 21.94 3.75
C ARG A 56 -5.94 21.24 4.21
N LYS A 57 -6.14 19.94 3.90
CA LYS A 57 -7.16 19.03 4.50
C LYS A 57 -7.15 17.71 3.74
N SER A 58 -7.09 16.58 4.44
CA SER A 58 -7.45 15.27 3.87
C SER A 58 -8.97 15.13 3.94
N VAL A 59 -9.68 15.14 2.80
CA VAL A 59 -11.15 15.12 2.90
C VAL A 59 -11.66 13.72 3.18
N ASN A 60 -11.12 12.65 2.58
CA ASN A 60 -11.63 11.28 2.80
C ASN A 60 -10.62 10.13 2.52
N GLY A 61 -9.31 10.38 2.43
CA GLY A 61 -8.33 9.31 2.18
C GLY A 61 -6.85 9.70 2.21
N PRO A 62 -5.93 8.76 1.91
CA PRO A 62 -4.52 9.04 1.73
C PRO A 62 -4.32 10.20 0.75
N PHE A 63 -3.35 11.07 1.01
CA PHE A 63 -3.22 12.34 0.29
C PHE A 63 -1.76 12.64 -0.04
N PRO A 64 -1.48 13.19 -1.24
CA PRO A 64 -0.14 13.64 -1.58
C PRO A 64 0.15 14.88 -0.75
N CYS A 65 1.08 14.75 0.19
CA CYS A 65 1.33 15.79 1.17
C CYS A 65 2.77 16.27 1.21
N LEU A 66 3.64 15.63 0.42
CA LEU A 66 5.05 15.98 0.33
C LEU A 66 5.43 16.40 -1.08
N ASP A 67 6.14 17.53 -1.17
CA ASP A 67 6.83 17.93 -2.39
C ASP A 67 7.88 16.88 -2.73
N SER A 68 8.18 16.71 -4.03
CA SER A 68 9.10 15.67 -4.46
C SER A 68 10.49 15.80 -3.84
N GLN A 69 11.01 17.02 -3.70
CA GLN A 69 12.32 17.24 -3.11
C GLN A 69 12.27 16.95 -1.60
N TYR A 70 11.23 17.42 -0.91
CA TYR A 70 11.09 17.19 0.52
C TYR A 70 10.89 15.71 0.86
N ARG A 71 10.13 14.98 0.03
CA ARG A 71 9.98 13.52 0.16
C ARG A 71 11.33 12.82 0.10
N LYS A 72 12.17 13.13 -0.91
CA LYS A 72 13.52 12.56 -1.07
C LYS A 72 14.40 12.84 0.16
N GLU A 73 14.30 14.03 0.74
CA GLU A 73 15.04 14.39 1.96
C GLU A 73 14.55 13.63 3.20
N LEU A 74 13.23 13.55 3.40
CA LEU A 74 12.64 12.80 4.51
C LEU A 74 12.93 11.31 4.40
N LEU A 75 12.96 10.76 3.19
CA LEU A 75 13.27 9.36 2.95
C LEU A 75 14.65 8.97 3.44
N ARG A 76 15.67 9.79 3.17
CA ARG A 76 17.04 9.55 3.64
C ARG A 76 17.13 9.37 5.16
N VAL A 77 16.20 9.99 5.91
CA VAL A 77 16.18 9.96 7.38
C VAL A 77 15.21 8.91 7.91
N TYR A 78 14.02 8.78 7.31
CA TYR A 78 12.90 8.04 7.87
C TYR A 78 12.55 6.75 7.13
N PHE A 79 13.29 6.37 6.07
CA PHE A 79 13.05 5.15 5.31
C PHE A 79 12.84 3.92 6.21
N THR A 80 13.81 3.62 7.09
CA THR A 80 13.75 2.46 7.98
C THR A 80 12.52 2.48 8.88
N VAL A 81 12.17 3.66 9.40
CA VAL A 81 11.02 3.82 10.30
C VAL A 81 9.71 3.61 9.54
N VAL A 82 9.55 4.20 8.35
CA VAL A 82 8.36 4.03 7.52
C VAL A 82 8.21 2.59 7.04
N ASN A 83 9.31 1.98 6.60
CA ASN A 83 9.33 0.57 6.21
C ASN A 83 8.85 -0.34 7.35
N GLN A 84 9.39 -0.13 8.57
CA GLN A 84 8.98 -0.88 9.75
C GLN A 84 7.50 -0.67 10.12
N ILE A 85 6.93 0.52 9.88
CA ILE A 85 5.49 0.76 10.10
C ILE A 85 4.65 -0.16 9.21
N PHE A 86 4.97 -0.25 7.91
CA PHE A 86 4.27 -1.12 6.96
C PHE A 86 4.46 -2.60 7.30
N LEU A 87 5.71 -3.05 7.49
CA LEU A 87 6.03 -4.43 7.82
C LEU A 87 5.34 -4.89 9.12
N ARG A 88 5.41 -4.07 10.18
CA ARG A 88 4.76 -4.40 11.46
C ARG A 88 3.25 -4.52 11.30
N PHE A 89 2.62 -3.58 10.60
CA PHE A 89 1.18 -3.64 10.36
C PHE A 89 0.79 -4.95 9.67
N MET A 90 1.45 -5.28 8.55
CA MET A 90 1.11 -6.48 7.79
C MET A 90 1.34 -7.76 8.61
N LYS A 91 2.44 -7.83 9.37
CA LYS A 91 2.73 -8.95 10.26
C LYS A 91 1.69 -9.10 11.38
N GLU A 92 1.29 -7.99 12.01
CA GLU A 92 0.25 -7.99 13.05
C GLU A 92 -1.09 -8.49 12.49
N LYS A 93 -1.47 -8.09 11.28
CA LYS A 93 -2.71 -8.54 10.63
C LYS A 93 -2.65 -10.03 10.27
N ARG A 94 -1.56 -10.47 9.66
CA ARG A 94 -1.33 -11.89 9.33
C ARG A 94 -1.47 -12.80 10.56
N ASN A 95 -0.86 -12.41 11.68
CA ASN A 95 -0.94 -13.21 12.92
C ASN A 95 -2.37 -13.29 13.46
N LYS A 96 -3.13 -12.18 13.42
CA LYS A 96 -4.52 -12.13 13.93
C LYS A 96 -5.50 -12.97 13.12
N LEU A 97 -5.32 -13.01 11.80
CA LEU A 97 -6.19 -13.79 10.92
C LEU A 97 -6.13 -15.29 11.24
N MET A 98 -4.99 -15.79 11.71
CA MET A 98 -4.73 -17.22 11.94
C MET A 98 -4.65 -17.65 13.41
N ASP A 99 -5.06 -16.78 14.33
CA ASP A 99 -4.88 -17.02 15.78
C ASP A 99 -5.66 -18.24 16.29
N ASP A 100 -6.78 -18.60 15.64
CA ASP A 100 -7.62 -19.74 16.03
C ASP A 100 -7.96 -20.63 14.83
N LYS A 101 -7.35 -21.82 14.82
CA LYS A 101 -7.52 -22.83 13.76
C LYS A 101 -8.95 -23.37 13.68
N THR A 102 -9.63 -23.51 14.80
CA THR A 102 -11.00 -24.03 14.85
C THR A 102 -11.96 -22.97 14.32
N ARG A 103 -11.81 -21.72 14.78
CA ARG A 103 -12.53 -20.57 14.23
C ARG A 103 -12.35 -20.45 12.72
N TRP A 104 -11.11 -20.55 12.25
CA TRP A 104 -10.76 -20.53 10.83
C TRP A 104 -11.50 -21.61 10.04
N THR A 105 -11.42 -22.86 10.48
CA THR A 105 -12.06 -24.00 9.81
C THR A 105 -13.58 -23.81 9.70
N ASN A 106 -14.22 -23.31 10.76
CA ASN A 106 -15.66 -23.10 10.76
C ASN A 106 -16.08 -21.94 9.83
N ILE A 107 -15.31 -20.85 9.80
CA ILE A 107 -15.56 -19.74 8.87
C ILE A 107 -15.38 -20.20 7.41
N CYS A 108 -14.36 -21.03 7.12
CA CYS A 108 -14.18 -21.62 5.80
C CYS A 108 -15.38 -22.48 5.38
N ALA A 109 -15.86 -23.35 6.28
CA ALA A 109 -17.03 -24.18 6.01
C ALA A 109 -18.29 -23.34 5.78
N PHE A 110 -18.49 -22.29 6.60
CA PHE A 110 -19.56 -21.31 6.40
C PHE A 110 -19.46 -20.64 5.03
N TRP A 111 -18.29 -20.09 4.69
CA TRP A 111 -18.05 -19.42 3.41
C TRP A 111 -18.33 -20.35 2.23
N LEU A 112 -17.84 -21.59 2.27
CA LEU A 112 -18.06 -22.62 1.25
C LEU A 112 -19.53 -23.04 1.11
N GLY A 113 -20.33 -22.91 2.17
CA GLY A 113 -21.77 -23.15 2.14
C GLY A 113 -22.59 -22.01 1.54
N MET A 114 -22.02 -20.81 1.39
CA MET A 114 -22.72 -19.65 0.85
C MET A 114 -22.81 -19.67 -0.67
N ASP A 115 -23.88 -19.10 -1.20
CA ASP A 115 -24.04 -18.91 -2.63
C ASP A 115 -23.08 -17.84 -3.19
N GLN A 116 -22.80 -17.94 -4.49
CA GLN A 116 -21.83 -17.07 -5.15
C GLN A 116 -22.24 -15.58 -5.14
N LYS A 117 -23.54 -15.25 -5.15
CA LYS A 117 -24.01 -13.86 -5.14
C LYS A 117 -23.72 -13.23 -3.77
N SER A 118 -23.96 -13.96 -2.69
CA SER A 118 -23.63 -13.52 -1.33
C SER A 118 -22.12 -13.34 -1.12
N ARG A 119 -21.30 -14.28 -1.60
CA ARG A 119 -19.83 -14.15 -1.57
C ARG A 119 -19.36 -12.89 -2.29
N ARG A 120 -19.81 -12.67 -3.53
CA ARG A 120 -19.48 -11.45 -4.31
C ARG A 120 -19.95 -10.17 -3.61
N ALA A 121 -21.08 -10.19 -2.89
CA ALA A 121 -21.54 -9.02 -2.14
C ALA A 121 -20.65 -8.71 -0.92
N MET A 122 -20.12 -9.75 -0.25
CA MET A 122 -19.24 -9.57 0.89
C MET A 122 -17.81 -9.21 0.49
N SER A 123 -17.28 -9.75 -0.61
CA SER A 123 -15.91 -9.54 -1.10
C SER A 123 -15.59 -8.14 -1.65
N ARG A 124 -16.35 -7.12 -1.27
CA ARG A 124 -16.12 -5.73 -1.71
C ARG A 124 -16.52 -4.71 -0.66
N GLU A 125 -15.85 -3.56 -0.67
CA GLU A 125 -16.19 -2.44 0.20
C GLU A 125 -15.97 -1.11 -0.53
N LYS A 126 -16.75 -0.09 -0.18
CA LYS A 126 -16.58 1.26 -0.72
C LYS A 126 -15.19 1.79 -0.41
N MET A 127 -14.56 2.36 -1.43
CA MET A 127 -13.21 2.88 -1.33
C MET A 127 -13.11 4.00 -0.28
N ASP A 128 -14.10 4.89 -0.19
CA ASP A 128 -14.10 5.98 0.79
C ASP A 128 -14.17 5.49 2.24
N VAL A 129 -14.87 4.37 2.50
CA VAL A 129 -14.93 3.74 3.83
C VAL A 129 -13.55 3.26 4.24
N ILE A 130 -12.88 2.50 3.36
CA ILE A 130 -11.53 1.99 3.62
C ILE A 130 -10.54 3.14 3.76
N GLN A 131 -10.55 4.10 2.84
CA GLN A 131 -9.63 5.24 2.85
C GLN A 131 -9.73 6.04 4.16
N LYS A 132 -10.93 6.29 4.68
CA LYS A 132 -11.13 6.93 6.00
C LYS A 132 -10.50 6.12 7.13
N LEU A 133 -10.66 4.79 7.11
CA LEU A 133 -10.09 3.90 8.13
C LEU A 133 -8.56 3.85 8.05
N VAL A 134 -8.00 3.84 6.85
CA VAL A 134 -6.54 3.92 6.61
C VAL A 134 -5.98 5.22 7.19
N VAL A 135 -6.60 6.37 6.90
CA VAL A 135 -6.19 7.66 7.47
C VAL A 135 -6.25 7.63 8.99
N LYS A 136 -7.35 7.13 9.57
CA LYS A 136 -7.53 7.00 11.02
C LYS A 136 -6.45 6.10 11.65
N HIS A 137 -6.00 5.07 10.95
CA HIS A 137 -5.01 4.13 11.45
C HIS A 137 -3.59 4.69 11.39
N PHE A 138 -3.18 5.26 10.25
CA PHE A 138 -1.78 5.60 10.00
C PHE A 138 -1.42 7.08 10.24
N PHE A 139 -2.41 7.99 10.26
CA PHE A 139 -2.14 9.42 10.46
C PHE A 139 -2.21 9.80 11.93
N ILE A 140 -1.06 9.80 12.60
CA ILE A 140 -0.95 10.15 14.01
C ILE A 140 -0.54 11.61 14.14
N ASN A 141 -1.39 12.41 14.80
CA ASN A 141 -1.08 13.82 15.06
C ASN A 141 0.27 13.96 15.78
N LYS A 142 1.06 14.95 15.37
CA LYS A 142 2.41 15.24 15.90
C LYS A 142 3.48 14.19 15.58
N ASN A 143 3.16 13.10 14.90
CA ASN A 143 4.16 12.18 14.39
C ASN A 143 4.69 12.68 13.04
N VAL A 144 5.98 12.97 12.98
CA VAL A 144 6.67 13.50 11.79
C VAL A 144 6.72 12.50 10.63
N THR A 145 6.60 11.19 10.89
CA THR A 145 6.60 10.17 9.83
C THR A 145 5.22 9.96 9.20
N SER A 146 4.14 10.31 9.89
CA SER A 146 2.77 10.10 9.41
C SER A 146 2.46 10.77 8.06
N PRO A 147 2.93 11.99 7.76
CA PRO A 147 2.83 12.57 6.41
C PRO A 147 3.52 11.71 5.36
N LEU A 148 4.76 11.26 5.60
CA LEU A 148 5.49 10.40 4.67
C LEU A 148 4.77 9.07 4.44
N VAL A 149 4.21 8.47 5.50
CA VAL A 149 3.37 7.27 5.41
C VAL A 149 2.12 7.52 4.55
N MET A 150 1.41 8.64 4.76
CA MET A 150 0.23 9.01 3.94
C MET A 150 0.57 9.20 2.47
N ASP A 151 1.72 9.82 2.19
CA ASP A 151 2.18 10.09 0.83
C ASP A 151 2.47 8.78 0.08
N PHE A 152 3.13 7.82 0.73
CA PHE A 152 3.33 6.49 0.16
C PHE A 152 2.06 5.66 0.04
N LEU A 153 1.14 5.74 1.01
CA LEU A 153 -0.18 5.10 0.89
C LEU A 153 -0.98 5.69 -0.27
N PHE A 154 -0.85 7.00 -0.54
CA PHE A 154 -1.45 7.61 -1.73
C PHE A 154 -0.81 7.08 -3.03
N LYS A 155 0.53 7.00 -3.09
CA LYS A 155 1.23 6.39 -4.23
C LYS A 155 0.82 4.92 -4.44
N GLY A 156 0.80 4.13 -3.38
CA GLY A 156 0.40 2.71 -3.42
C GLY A 156 -1.05 2.51 -3.87
N LEU A 157 -1.96 3.39 -3.43
CA LEU A 157 -3.34 3.40 -3.88
C LEU A 157 -3.45 3.70 -5.39
N ASN A 158 -2.74 4.72 -5.87
CA ASN A 158 -2.73 5.06 -7.29
C ASN A 158 -2.13 3.93 -8.13
N SER A 159 -1.08 3.28 -7.64
CA SER A 159 -0.49 2.09 -8.27
C SER A 159 -1.53 0.98 -8.45
N LEU A 160 -2.30 0.67 -7.38
CA LEU A 160 -3.37 -0.32 -7.42
C LEU A 160 -4.49 0.02 -8.43
N VAL A 161 -4.91 1.28 -8.46
CA VAL A 161 -5.93 1.77 -9.41
C VAL A 161 -5.43 1.68 -10.84
N LEU A 162 -4.17 2.08 -11.08
CA LEU A 162 -3.54 2.01 -12.40
C LEU A 162 -3.44 0.58 -12.90
N ASP A 163 -2.98 -0.35 -12.06
CA ASP A 163 -2.83 -1.76 -12.45
C ASP A 163 -4.18 -2.41 -12.74
N THR A 164 -5.22 -2.11 -11.95
CA THR A 164 -6.58 -2.61 -12.24
C THR A 164 -7.08 -2.09 -13.60
N ASN A 165 -6.79 -0.83 -13.94
CA ASN A 165 -7.19 -0.27 -15.23
C ASN A 165 -6.44 -0.91 -16.41
N LYS A 166 -5.14 -1.20 -16.25
CA LYS A 166 -4.36 -1.94 -17.25
C LYS A 166 -4.95 -3.34 -17.48
N GLU A 167 -5.26 -4.07 -16.42
CA GLU A 167 -5.88 -5.41 -16.51
C GLU A 167 -7.22 -5.36 -17.25
N LYS A 168 -8.07 -4.37 -16.95
CA LYS A 168 -9.34 -4.15 -17.66
C LYS A 168 -9.14 -3.92 -19.16
N ILE A 169 -8.13 -3.15 -19.54
CA ILE A 169 -7.76 -2.91 -20.95
C ILE A 169 -7.29 -4.20 -21.61
N ILE A 170 -6.37 -4.94 -20.97
CA ILE A 170 -5.86 -6.23 -21.48
C ILE A 170 -7.01 -7.20 -21.72
N ILE A 171 -7.91 -7.38 -20.75
CA ILE A 171 -9.08 -8.25 -20.87
C ILE A 171 -9.98 -7.82 -22.03
N THR A 172 -10.14 -6.51 -22.24
CA THR A 172 -10.95 -5.96 -23.34
C THR A 172 -10.33 -6.28 -24.69
N ILE A 173 -9.01 -6.09 -24.83
CA ILE A 173 -8.26 -6.43 -26.05
C ILE A 173 -8.30 -7.93 -26.30
N SER A 174 -8.06 -8.77 -25.28
CA SER A 174 -8.16 -10.23 -25.41
C SER A 174 -9.54 -10.68 -25.89
N LYS A 175 -10.62 -10.08 -25.36
CA LYS A 175 -11.99 -10.37 -25.82
C LYS A 175 -12.24 -9.93 -27.26
N GLN A 176 -11.70 -8.78 -27.68
CA GLN A 176 -11.79 -8.32 -29.06
C GLN A 176 -11.03 -9.24 -30.01
N ILE A 177 -9.81 -9.65 -29.65
CA ILE A 177 -9.01 -10.62 -30.42
C ILE A 177 -9.76 -11.95 -30.56
N VAL A 178 -10.33 -12.48 -29.47
CA VAL A 178 -11.12 -13.73 -29.51
C VAL A 178 -12.35 -13.61 -30.40
N ARG A 179 -13.00 -12.43 -30.46
CA ARG A 179 -14.13 -12.18 -31.38
C ARG A 179 -13.66 -12.13 -32.83
N LEU A 180 -12.58 -11.40 -33.12
CA LEU A 180 -11.99 -11.33 -34.47
C LEU A 180 -11.58 -12.71 -34.98
N LEU A 181 -10.98 -13.53 -34.11
CA LEU A 181 -10.61 -14.92 -34.45
C LEU A 181 -11.82 -15.85 -34.65
N LYS A 182 -12.98 -15.53 -34.04
CA LYS A 182 -14.23 -16.29 -34.23
C LYS A 182 -14.96 -15.89 -35.51
N ASP A 183 -14.86 -14.62 -35.90
CA ASP A 183 -15.51 -14.10 -37.11
C ASP A 183 -14.80 -14.56 -38.41
N ASP A 184 -13.51 -14.92 -38.33
CA ASP A 184 -12.75 -15.52 -39.44
C ASP A 184 -12.93 -17.06 -39.56
N SER A 185 -13.54 -17.72 -38.57
CA SER A 185 -13.69 -19.18 -38.52
C SER A 185 -14.99 -19.69 -39.17
N ASN A 186 -15.17 -19.38 -40.45
CA ASN A 186 -15.77 -20.32 -41.41
C ASN A 186 -14.71 -20.95 -42.34
N ALA A 187 -13.42 -20.77 -42.04
CA ALA A 187 -12.35 -21.48 -42.72
C ALA A 187 -11.32 -22.03 -41.73
N SER A 188 -11.24 -23.35 -41.71
CA SER A 188 -10.08 -24.17 -41.34
C SER A 188 -9.81 -24.39 -39.84
N GLU A 189 -10.31 -25.53 -39.38
CA GLU A 189 -10.02 -26.25 -38.13
C GLU A 189 -8.55 -26.71 -37.99
N ASN A 190 -7.63 -26.25 -38.86
CA ASN A 190 -6.23 -26.69 -38.90
C ASN A 190 -5.21 -25.72 -38.28
N THR A 191 -5.61 -24.54 -37.78
CA THR A 191 -4.65 -23.57 -37.23
C THR A 191 -4.33 -23.79 -35.74
N LEU A 192 -5.04 -24.70 -35.05
CA LEU A 192 -4.80 -24.97 -33.61
C LEU A 192 -3.65 -25.95 -33.33
N LYS A 193 -2.95 -26.47 -34.35
CA LYS A 193 -1.83 -27.42 -34.16
C LYS A 193 -0.45 -26.84 -34.47
N THR A 194 -0.32 -25.56 -34.80
CA THR A 194 0.96 -24.96 -35.24
C THR A 194 1.56 -23.96 -34.25
N LEU A 195 1.04 -23.89 -33.02
CA LEU A 195 1.58 -23.04 -31.95
C LEU A 195 2.29 -23.83 -30.83
N GLU A 196 2.39 -25.15 -30.95
CA GLU A 196 3.14 -25.98 -30.00
C GLU A 196 4.61 -26.21 -30.40
N ASP A 197 4.99 -25.92 -31.66
CA ASP A 197 6.35 -26.12 -32.18
C ASP A 197 6.87 -24.89 -32.94
N GLU A 198 7.38 -23.88 -32.24
CA GLU A 198 8.52 -23.02 -32.66
C GLU A 198 8.89 -22.01 -31.53
N PRO A 199 10.17 -21.61 -31.42
CA PRO A 199 10.72 -21.07 -30.18
C PRO A 199 10.31 -19.62 -29.91
N LYS A 200 9.91 -19.38 -28.66
CA LYS A 200 9.54 -18.06 -28.10
C LYS A 200 10.65 -17.03 -28.36
N LYS A 201 10.42 -16.14 -29.32
CA LYS A 201 11.20 -14.90 -29.45
C LYS A 201 10.57 -13.85 -28.54
N GLU A 202 11.25 -13.58 -27.44
CA GLU A 202 10.86 -12.66 -26.38
C GLU A 202 10.46 -11.28 -26.92
N ILE A 203 9.18 -10.93 -26.78
CA ILE A 203 8.79 -9.55 -26.56
C ILE A 203 8.96 -9.36 -25.05
N ALA A 204 10.13 -8.88 -24.64
CA ALA A 204 10.45 -8.61 -23.24
C ALA A 204 9.59 -7.45 -22.72
N PHE A 205 8.36 -7.76 -22.29
CA PHE A 205 7.75 -7.04 -21.19
C PHE A 205 8.50 -7.46 -19.94
N ASP A 206 9.16 -6.51 -19.27
CA ASP A 206 9.78 -6.69 -17.97
C ASP A 206 8.69 -7.10 -16.97
N THR A 207 8.42 -8.40 -16.95
CA THR A 207 7.43 -9.05 -16.10
C THR A 207 8.18 -9.35 -14.81
N LYS A 208 8.50 -8.30 -14.05
CA LYS A 208 8.82 -8.46 -12.63
C LYS A 208 7.63 -9.18 -12.02
N GLU A 209 7.79 -10.48 -11.82
CA GLU A 209 6.95 -11.42 -11.08
C GLU A 209 5.80 -10.70 -10.36
N LEU A 210 4.72 -10.40 -11.10
CA LEU A 210 3.63 -9.60 -10.56
C LEU A 210 2.94 -10.47 -9.53
N ALA A 211 3.26 -10.26 -8.25
CA ALA A 211 2.52 -10.85 -7.15
C ALA A 211 1.04 -10.62 -7.44
N VAL A 212 0.28 -11.70 -7.65
CA VAL A 212 -1.12 -11.60 -8.08
C VAL A 212 -1.85 -10.70 -7.06
N PRO A 213 -2.47 -9.60 -7.51
CA PRO A 213 -3.03 -8.61 -6.61
C PRO A 213 -4.07 -9.27 -5.70
N ILE A 214 -4.10 -8.90 -4.42
CA ILE A 214 -5.12 -9.40 -3.48
C ILE A 214 -6.43 -8.65 -3.70
N VAL A 215 -6.32 -7.38 -4.10
CA VAL A 215 -7.43 -6.45 -4.22
C VAL A 215 -7.36 -5.75 -5.56
N SER A 216 -8.51 -5.53 -6.18
CA SER A 216 -8.68 -4.70 -7.37
C SER A 216 -9.64 -3.54 -7.07
N VAL A 217 -9.64 -2.53 -7.94
CA VAL A 217 -10.55 -1.38 -7.85
C VAL A 217 -11.59 -1.40 -8.96
N ASP A 218 -12.87 -1.46 -8.58
CA ASP A 218 -13.99 -1.41 -9.51
C ASP A 218 -15.06 -0.40 -9.08
N ASN A 219 -15.31 0.62 -9.91
CA ASN A 219 -16.35 1.64 -9.70
C ASN A 219 -16.39 2.17 -8.24
N ASP A 220 -15.28 2.71 -7.76
CA ASP A 220 -15.10 3.22 -6.39
C ASP A 220 -15.27 2.17 -5.27
N MET A 221 -15.16 0.89 -5.61
CA MET A 221 -15.13 -0.22 -4.65
C MET A 221 -13.76 -0.89 -4.67
N PHE A 222 -13.25 -1.24 -3.50
CA PHE A 222 -12.27 -2.30 -3.40
C PHE A 222 -12.97 -3.65 -3.53
N VAL A 223 -12.41 -4.54 -4.33
CA VAL A 223 -12.95 -5.89 -4.57
C VAL A 223 -11.81 -6.89 -4.41
N LEU A 224 -12.04 -7.96 -3.65
CA LEU A 224 -11.08 -9.06 -3.58
C LEU A 224 -10.91 -9.68 -4.96
N ALA A 225 -9.66 -9.85 -5.38
CA ALA A 225 -9.32 -10.31 -6.74
C ALA A 225 -9.67 -11.78 -6.98
N ASP A 226 -9.81 -12.57 -5.91
CA ASP A 226 -10.14 -13.99 -5.92
C ASP A 226 -11.03 -14.34 -4.71
N ASP A 227 -11.28 -15.64 -4.51
CA ASP A 227 -11.99 -16.14 -3.33
C ASP A 227 -11.29 -15.69 -2.04
N ALA A 228 -12.09 -15.20 -1.09
CA ALA A 228 -11.59 -14.62 0.15
C ALA A 228 -10.74 -15.61 0.95
N MET A 229 -11.07 -16.89 0.96
CA MET A 229 -10.32 -17.90 1.72
C MET A 229 -8.97 -18.20 1.07
N LEU A 230 -8.91 -18.25 -0.27
CA LEU A 230 -7.66 -18.42 -1.02
C LEU A 230 -6.72 -17.23 -0.81
N LEU A 231 -7.26 -16.01 -0.84
CA LEU A 231 -6.46 -14.80 -0.60
C LEU A 231 -5.93 -14.71 0.83
N LEU A 232 -6.70 -15.18 1.82
CA LEU A 232 -6.27 -15.25 3.21
C LEU A 232 -5.16 -16.28 3.40
N GLU A 233 -5.33 -17.48 2.84
CA GLU A 233 -4.27 -18.50 2.82
C GLU A 233 -3.00 -17.96 2.17
N LYS A 234 -3.13 -17.31 1.01
CA LYS A 234 -2.03 -16.68 0.29
C LYS A 234 -1.33 -15.61 1.14
N ALA A 235 -2.07 -14.67 1.72
CA ALA A 235 -1.51 -13.61 2.58
C ALA A 235 -0.79 -14.16 3.82
N VAL A 236 -1.14 -15.39 4.23
CA VAL A 236 -0.54 -16.11 5.36
C VAL A 236 0.66 -16.95 4.95
N LEU A 237 0.79 -17.35 3.69
CA LEU A 237 1.90 -18.18 3.22
C LEU A 237 3.00 -17.36 2.53
N GLU A 238 2.63 -16.30 1.82
CA GLU A 238 3.59 -15.52 1.06
C GLU A 238 4.49 -14.65 1.97
N PRO A 239 5.81 -14.61 1.69
CA PRO A 239 6.71 -13.68 2.36
C PRO A 239 6.38 -12.25 1.92
N PHE A 240 6.58 -11.28 2.80
CA PHE A 240 6.42 -9.87 2.42
C PHE A 240 7.51 -9.47 1.40
N PRO A 241 7.23 -8.50 0.51
CA PRO A 241 8.29 -7.90 -0.33
C PRO A 241 9.48 -7.53 0.57
N GLY A 242 10.71 -7.84 0.16
CA GLY A 242 11.92 -7.52 0.93
C GLY A 242 12.30 -8.44 2.12
N GLU A 243 11.61 -9.56 2.35
CA GLU A 243 12.26 -10.73 3.00
C GLU A 243 13.31 -11.39 2.06
N ARG A 244 13.23 -11.08 0.76
CA ARG A 244 14.28 -11.38 -0.21
C ARG A 244 15.39 -10.34 -0.05
N VAL A 245 16.60 -10.78 0.30
CA VAL A 245 17.81 -9.95 0.50
C VAL A 245 17.98 -8.96 -0.68
N PRO A 246 18.24 -7.66 -0.44
CA PRO A 246 18.47 -6.72 -1.53
C PRO A 246 19.72 -7.10 -2.33
N PRO A 247 19.69 -7.10 -3.69
CA PRO A 247 20.90 -7.19 -4.48
C PRO A 247 21.79 -5.97 -4.20
N ASN A 248 23.10 -6.20 -4.16
CA ASN A 248 24.14 -5.18 -3.92
C ASN A 248 23.91 -3.90 -4.74
N ARG A 249 23.93 -2.76 -4.04
CA ARG A 249 23.76 -1.41 -4.58
C ARG A 249 24.94 -1.04 -5.48
N ILE A 250 24.68 -0.78 -6.77
CA ILE A 250 25.58 0.00 -7.63
C ILE A 250 24.87 1.33 -7.84
N GLU A 251 25.47 2.43 -7.35
CA GLU A 251 25.00 3.79 -7.61
C GLU A 251 25.13 4.09 -9.11
N VAL A 252 24.01 4.20 -9.81
CA VAL A 252 23.98 4.77 -11.16
C VAL A 252 22.93 5.88 -11.17
N ASP A 253 23.42 7.09 -11.44
CA ASP A 253 22.67 8.35 -11.45
C ASP A 253 21.90 8.47 -12.77
N TYR A 254 20.59 8.21 -12.71
CA TYR A 254 19.61 8.75 -13.64
C TYR A 254 18.43 9.27 -12.81
N ASP A 255 17.68 10.22 -13.35
CA ASP A 255 16.52 10.91 -12.76
C ASP A 255 15.29 9.98 -12.56
N GLU A 256 15.55 8.73 -12.16
CA GLU A 256 14.60 7.70 -11.80
C GLU A 256 14.14 7.88 -10.34
N GLU A 257 12.88 7.55 -10.10
CA GLU A 257 12.35 7.32 -8.75
C GLU A 257 13.31 6.36 -8.01
N SER A 258 13.88 6.82 -6.88
CA SER A 258 14.87 6.06 -6.12
C SER A 258 14.33 4.66 -5.83
N ASP A 259 15.19 3.64 -5.87
CA ASP A 259 14.81 2.27 -5.52
C ASP A 259 14.08 2.21 -4.16
N ASP A 260 14.44 3.10 -3.22
CA ASP A 260 13.78 3.23 -1.93
C ASP A 260 12.33 3.76 -2.04
N GLU A 261 12.04 4.68 -2.97
CA GLU A 261 10.68 5.16 -3.26
C GLU A 261 9.83 4.07 -3.92
N LYS A 262 10.40 3.35 -4.90
CA LYS A 262 9.73 2.21 -5.56
C LYS A 262 9.38 1.14 -4.53
N LEU A 263 10.34 0.78 -3.68
CA LEU A 263 10.17 -0.23 -2.63
C LEU A 263 9.12 0.18 -1.60
N LEU A 264 9.16 1.42 -1.07
CA LEU A 264 8.13 1.88 -0.13
C LEU A 264 6.75 2.03 -0.75
N THR A 265 6.68 2.36 -2.05
CA THR A 265 5.41 2.37 -2.78
C THR A 265 4.83 0.97 -2.90
N GLU A 266 5.67 -0.04 -3.16
CA GLU A 266 5.26 -1.44 -3.18
C GLU A 266 4.80 -1.92 -1.80
N TYR A 267 5.52 -1.60 -0.72
CA TYR A 267 5.10 -1.89 0.65
C TYR A 267 3.78 -1.22 1.02
N ALA A 268 3.60 0.03 0.61
CA ALA A 268 2.37 0.76 0.85
C ALA A 268 1.19 0.15 0.09
N ARG A 269 1.39 -0.30 -1.15
CA ARG A 269 0.39 -1.05 -1.94
C ARG A 269 -0.04 -2.33 -1.21
N HIS A 270 0.92 -3.18 -0.83
CA HIS A 270 0.63 -4.43 -0.10
C HIS A 270 -0.02 -4.15 1.26
N THR A 271 0.38 -3.07 1.94
CA THR A 271 -0.26 -2.64 3.20
C THR A 271 -1.74 -2.34 2.98
N LEU A 272 -2.10 -1.63 1.91
CA LEU A 272 -3.50 -1.34 1.57
C LEU A 272 -4.28 -2.62 1.25
N GLU A 273 -3.68 -3.53 0.47
CA GLU A 273 -4.28 -4.82 0.14
C GLU A 273 -4.59 -5.65 1.40
N VAL A 274 -3.61 -5.79 2.31
CA VAL A 274 -3.79 -6.47 3.59
C VAL A 274 -4.82 -5.76 4.46
N PHE A 275 -4.85 -4.42 4.46
CA PHE A 275 -5.85 -3.65 5.20
C PHE A 275 -7.27 -3.94 4.71
N VAL A 276 -7.48 -3.95 3.39
CA VAL A 276 -8.78 -4.26 2.79
C VAL A 276 -9.19 -5.70 3.07
N LEU A 277 -8.26 -6.66 2.89
CA LEU A 277 -8.51 -8.07 3.15
C LEU A 277 -8.94 -8.32 4.60
N ASP A 278 -8.17 -7.79 5.56
CA ASP A 278 -8.48 -7.83 6.98
C ASP A 278 -9.83 -7.20 7.29
N TYR A 279 -10.13 -6.03 6.69
CA TYR A 279 -11.40 -5.35 6.90
C TYR A 279 -12.58 -6.19 6.41
N ILE A 280 -12.52 -6.69 5.17
CA ILE A 280 -13.60 -7.49 4.57
C ILE A 280 -13.82 -8.77 5.39
N PHE A 281 -12.73 -9.44 5.77
CA PHE A 281 -12.82 -10.64 6.60
C PHE A 281 -13.46 -10.34 7.96
N CYS A 282 -12.89 -9.43 8.75
CA CYS A 282 -13.32 -9.19 10.12
C CYS A 282 -14.69 -8.48 10.22
N ASN A 283 -15.02 -7.58 9.29
CA ASN A 283 -16.19 -6.70 9.41
C ASN A 283 -17.35 -7.12 8.51
N LYS A 284 -17.16 -8.12 7.63
CA LYS A 284 -18.25 -8.63 6.78
C LYS A 284 -18.40 -10.13 6.94
N ILE A 285 -17.36 -10.90 6.62
CA ILE A 285 -17.43 -12.36 6.60
C ILE A 285 -17.61 -12.90 8.03
N GLU A 286 -16.77 -12.46 8.97
CA GLU A 286 -16.82 -12.93 10.35
C GLU A 286 -18.09 -12.47 11.07
N ILE A 287 -18.58 -11.26 10.77
CA ILE A 287 -19.86 -10.77 11.32
C ILE A 287 -21.03 -11.63 10.81
N ALA A 288 -21.10 -11.86 9.49
CA ALA A 288 -22.15 -12.70 8.90
C ALA A 288 -22.12 -14.13 9.44
N TYR A 289 -20.92 -14.68 9.67
CA TYR A 289 -20.75 -15.99 10.32
C TYR A 289 -21.31 -16.01 11.74
N LYS A 290 -20.98 -15.00 12.56
CA LYS A 290 -21.48 -14.87 13.94
C LYS A 290 -23.01 -14.72 13.98
N GLU A 291 -23.56 -13.92 13.06
CA GLU A 291 -25.02 -13.76 12.91
C GLU A 291 -25.69 -15.09 12.52
N ALA A 292 -25.12 -15.84 11.58
CA ALA A 292 -25.66 -17.14 11.17
C ALA A 292 -25.65 -18.17 12.31
N ILE A 293 -24.63 -18.16 13.17
CA ILE A 293 -24.62 -19.00 14.37
C ILE A 293 -25.72 -18.58 15.34
N ALA A 294 -25.84 -17.27 15.61
CA ALA A 294 -26.85 -16.76 16.53
C ALA A 294 -28.28 -17.13 16.08
N LEU A 295 -28.56 -17.06 14.78
CA LEU A 295 -29.84 -17.45 14.20
C LEU A 295 -30.15 -18.93 14.41
N LYS A 296 -29.18 -19.82 14.12
CA LYS A 296 -29.36 -21.28 14.34
C LYS A 296 -29.68 -21.59 15.80
N MET A 297 -28.97 -20.94 16.73
CA MET A 297 -29.22 -21.14 18.17
C MET A 297 -30.64 -20.68 18.55
N HIS A 298 -31.13 -19.57 18.00
CA HIS A 298 -32.50 -19.12 18.27
C HIS A 298 -33.57 -20.06 17.71
N GLU A 299 -33.35 -20.63 16.52
CA GLU A 299 -34.26 -21.59 15.89
C GLU A 299 -34.31 -22.94 16.64
N GLU A 300 -33.19 -23.39 17.21
CA GLU A 300 -33.13 -24.63 18.00
C GLU A 300 -33.77 -24.50 19.40
N HIS A 301 -33.95 -23.27 19.90
CA HIS A 301 -34.53 -22.99 21.22
C HIS A 301 -35.97 -22.43 21.14
N SER A 302 -36.56 -22.34 19.95
CA SER A 302 -37.95 -21.90 19.70
C SER A 302 -38.85 -23.08 19.35
#